data_AF-A0A939I025-F1
#
_entry.id   AF-A0A939I025-F1
#
_cell.length_a   1.000
_cell.length_b   1.000
_cell.length_c   1.000
_cell.angle_alpha   90.00
_cell.angle_beta   90.00
_cell.angle_gamma   90.00
#
_symmetry.space_group_name_H-M   'P 1'
#
loop_
_entity.id
_entity.type
_entity.pdbx_description
1 polymer ?
#
loop_
_entity_poly.entity_id
_entity_poly.type
_entity_poly.pdbx_seq_one_letter_code
_entity_poly.pdbx_strand_id
1 'polypeptide(L)'
;MGVLPPEKQQEVLDFVEFLRQKVKQKVQLTREQPDSSIGEKLSLQEIARLPVAERHKLLAASIAATAEDFLQDPELTEFSVLDGEDWDLEND
;
A
#
# COMPACT_ATOMS: atom_id res chain seq x y z
N MET A 1 -15.11 38.07 -28.33
CA MET A 1 -15.14 36.84 -27.50
C MET A 1 -15.68 35.72 -28.37
N GLY A 2 -14.79 34.98 -29.03
CA GLY A 2 -15.18 33.93 -29.96
C GLY A 2 -15.73 32.75 -29.18
N VAL A 3 -17.02 32.49 -29.28
CA VAL A 3 -17.61 31.23 -28.85
C VAL A 3 -16.98 30.15 -29.72
N LEU A 4 -16.38 29.12 -29.10
CA LEU A 4 -15.78 28.02 -29.85
C LEU A 4 -16.81 27.45 -30.84
N PRO A 5 -16.41 27.11 -32.07
CA PRO A 5 -17.29 26.41 -32.99
C PRO A 5 -17.92 25.19 -32.30
N PRO A 6 -19.20 24.88 -32.56
CA PRO A 6 -19.95 23.88 -31.80
C PRO A 6 -19.27 22.51 -31.79
N GLU A 7 -18.59 22.14 -32.87
CA GLU A 7 -17.79 20.91 -32.96
C GLU A 7 -16.66 20.86 -31.92
N LYS A 8 -15.99 21.99 -31.68
CA LYS A 8 -14.92 22.10 -30.68
C LYS A 8 -15.44 22.13 -29.25
N GLN A 9 -16.65 22.62 -29.05
CA GLN A 9 -17.31 22.55 -27.74
C GLN A 9 -17.67 21.11 -27.39
N GLN A 10 -18.18 20.35 -28.37
CA GLN A 10 -18.49 18.93 -28.17
C GLN A 10 -17.22 18.13 -27.85
N GLU A 11 -16.12 18.38 -28.57
CA GLU A 11 -14.82 17.73 -28.32
C GLU A 11 -14.34 17.94 -26.87
N VAL A 12 -14.52 19.14 -26.30
CA VAL A 12 -14.15 19.43 -24.91
C VAL A 12 -15.06 18.69 -23.92
N LEU A 13 -16.37 18.65 -24.19
CA LEU A 13 -17.32 17.93 -23.33
C LEU A 13 -17.02 16.41 -23.34
N ASP A 14 -16.74 15.86 -24.52
CA ASP A 14 -16.38 14.46 -24.70
C ASP A 14 -15.05 14.15 -23.97
N PHE A 15 -14.07 15.07 -24.03
CA PHE A 15 -12.81 14.93 -23.31
C PHE A 15 -12.99 14.97 -21.78
N VAL A 16 -13.84 15.86 -21.26
CA VAL A 16 -14.14 15.92 -19.83
C VAL A 16 -14.86 14.65 -19.37
N GLU A 17 -15.80 14.13 -20.17
CA GLU A 17 -16.46 12.87 -19.88
C GLU A 17 -15.48 11.68 -19.91
N PHE A 18 -14.57 11.67 -20.88
CA PHE A 18 -13.47 10.72 -20.96
C PHE A 18 -12.58 10.77 -19.71
N LEU A 19 -12.19 11.96 -19.23
CA LEU A 19 -11.41 12.09 -18.00
C LEU A 19 -12.17 11.58 -16.77
N ARG A 20 -13.47 11.90 -16.65
CA ARG A 20 -14.31 11.39 -15.56
C ARG A 20 -14.40 9.86 -15.58
N GLN A 21 -14.56 9.27 -16.76
CA GLN A 21 -14.56 7.81 -16.93
C GLN A 21 -13.19 7.22 -16.61
N LYS A 22 -12.10 7.83 -17.07
CA LYS A 22 -10.72 7.37 -16.81
C LYS A 22 -10.38 7.41 -15.31
N VAL A 23 -10.85 8.41 -14.58
CA VAL A 23 -10.69 8.48 -13.11
C VAL A 23 -11.54 7.42 -12.41
N LYS A 24 -12.80 7.23 -12.80
CA LYS A 24 -13.65 6.14 -12.27
C LYS A 24 -13.06 4.76 -12.57
N GLN A 25 -12.54 4.56 -13.79
CA GLN A 25 -11.84 3.35 -14.17
C GLN A 25 -10.54 3.19 -13.39
N LYS A 26 -9.72 4.21 -13.15
CA LYS A 26 -8.55 4.08 -12.26
C LYS A 26 -8.96 3.66 -10.84
N VAL A 27 -10.01 4.27 -10.28
CA VAL A 27 -10.53 3.90 -8.96
C VAL A 27 -11.10 2.47 -8.95
N GLN A 28 -11.66 1.99 -10.06
CA GLN A 28 -12.11 0.61 -10.22
C GLN A 28 -10.95 -0.35 -10.53
N LEU A 29 -9.92 0.05 -11.28
CA LEU A 29 -8.76 -0.77 -11.64
C LEU A 29 -7.82 -0.95 -10.43
N THR A 30 -7.73 0.05 -9.55
CA THR A 30 -7.11 -0.09 -8.22
C THR A 30 -7.98 -0.92 -7.26
N ARG A 31 -9.28 -1.07 -7.54
CA ARG A 31 -10.21 -1.89 -6.74
C ARG A 31 -10.38 -3.32 -7.28
N GLU A 32 -10.01 -3.56 -8.54
CA GLU A 32 -10.32 -4.76 -9.32
C GLU A 32 -9.14 -5.26 -10.17
N GLN A 33 -7.88 -5.02 -9.78
CA GLN A 33 -6.82 -5.97 -10.10
C GLN A 33 -6.87 -7.12 -9.08
N PRO A 34 -7.21 -8.34 -9.50
CA PRO A 34 -7.16 -9.52 -8.68
C PRO A 34 -5.83 -10.23 -8.97
N ASP A 35 -4.72 -9.62 -8.58
CA ASP A 35 -3.44 -10.31 -8.51
C ASP A 35 -2.82 -10.01 -7.15
N SER A 36 -3.03 -10.95 -6.22
CA SER A 36 -2.11 -11.33 -5.15
C SER A 36 -1.16 -10.21 -4.65
N SER A 37 -1.50 -9.49 -3.60
CA SER A 37 -1.29 -10.00 -2.23
C SER A 37 -2.28 -9.35 -1.25
N ILE A 38 -2.68 -10.12 -0.25
CA ILE A 38 -3.94 -10.01 0.50
C ILE A 38 -4.01 -8.73 1.40
N GLY A 39 -3.02 -7.83 1.35
CA GLY A 39 -2.88 -6.67 2.25
C GLY A 39 -3.57 -5.35 1.84
N GLU A 40 -4.07 -5.19 0.62
CA GLU A 40 -4.46 -3.86 0.09
C GLU A 40 -5.83 -3.31 0.52
N LYS A 41 -6.59 -4.00 1.37
CA LYS A 41 -7.92 -3.52 1.83
C LYS A 41 -7.98 -3.11 3.30
N LEU A 42 -6.93 -3.38 4.07
CA LEU A 42 -6.91 -3.10 5.50
C LEU A 42 -5.81 -2.08 5.77
N SER A 43 -6.15 -1.03 6.53
CA SER A 43 -5.16 -0.15 7.11
C SER A 43 -4.21 -0.95 8.01
N LEU A 44 -2.99 -0.44 8.23
CA LEU A 44 -2.04 -1.07 9.15
C LEU A 44 -2.63 -1.28 10.56
N GLN A 45 -3.50 -0.36 11.01
CA GLN A 45 -4.22 -0.50 12.27
C GLN A 45 -5.21 -1.67 12.27
N GLU A 46 -5.90 -1.89 11.16
CA GLU A 46 -6.80 -3.03 11.00
C GLU A 46 -6.03 -4.35 10.91
N ILE A 47 -4.89 -4.37 10.20
CA ILE A 47 -4.01 -5.52 10.15
C ILE A 47 -3.50 -5.87 11.55
N ALA A 48 -3.06 -4.89 12.34
CA ALA A 48 -2.53 -5.12 13.69
C ALA A 48 -3.56 -5.78 14.64
N ARG A 49 -4.86 -5.57 14.40
CA ARG A 49 -5.95 -6.17 15.19
C ARG A 49 -6.23 -7.63 14.83
N LEU A 50 -5.70 -8.13 13.71
CA LEU A 50 -5.91 -9.52 13.30
C LEU A 50 -5.07 -10.50 14.14
N PRO A 51 -5.52 -11.77 14.27
CA PRO A 51 -4.71 -12.84 14.82
C PRO A 51 -3.35 -12.95 14.12
N VAL A 52 -2.31 -13.35 14.87
CA VAL A 52 -0.92 -13.45 14.37
C VAL A 52 -0.84 -14.26 13.07
N ALA A 53 -1.54 -15.39 13.00
CA ALA A 53 -1.53 -16.25 11.82
C ALA A 53 -2.10 -15.55 10.57
N GLU A 54 -3.16 -14.76 10.73
CA GLU A 54 -3.76 -13.98 9.63
C GLU A 54 -2.82 -12.85 9.21
N ARG A 55 -2.20 -12.14 10.16
CA ARG A 55 -1.18 -11.12 9.87
C ARG A 55 -0.02 -11.69 9.07
N HIS A 56 0.49 -12.85 9.46
CA HIS A 56 1.59 -13.50 8.77
C HIS A 56 1.23 -13.83 7.32
N LYS A 57 0.03 -14.38 7.05
CA LYS A 57 -0.42 -14.63 5.68
C LYS A 57 -0.42 -13.36 4.82
N LEU A 58 -0.82 -12.23 5.38
CA LEU A 58 -0.85 -10.93 4.69
C LEU A 58 0.56 -10.41 4.36
N LEU A 59 1.46 -10.50 5.33
CA LEU A 59 2.83 -9.98 5.21
C LEU A 59 3.78 -10.98 4.51
N ALA A 60 3.38 -12.24 4.33
CA ALA A 60 4.23 -13.30 3.79
C ALA A 60 4.93 -12.91 2.48
N ALA A 61 4.24 -12.18 1.60
CA ALA A 61 4.80 -11.75 0.33
C ALA A 61 5.92 -10.70 0.48
N SER A 62 5.86 -9.85 1.52
CA SER A 62 6.86 -8.81 1.76
C SER A 62 7.98 -9.25 2.70
N ILE A 63 7.81 -10.33 3.47
CA ILE A 63 8.81 -10.80 4.46
C ILE A 63 10.19 -10.99 3.84
N ALA A 64 10.29 -11.62 2.67
CA ALA A 64 11.58 -11.89 2.04
C ALA A 64 12.28 -10.60 1.57
N ALA A 65 11.52 -9.66 0.99
CA ALA A 65 12.06 -8.37 0.57
C ALA A 65 12.50 -7.54 1.79
N THR A 66 11.67 -7.50 2.84
CA THR A 66 12.02 -6.84 4.09
C THR A 66 13.26 -7.47 4.73
N ALA A 67 13.42 -8.79 4.71
CA ALA A 67 14.63 -9.43 5.23
C ALA A 67 15.89 -8.99 4.47
N GLU A 68 15.81 -8.82 3.15
CA GLU A 68 16.91 -8.28 2.34
C GLU A 68 17.20 -6.81 2.70
N ASP A 69 16.17 -5.99 2.88
CA ASP A 69 16.34 -4.59 3.30
C ASP A 69 17.10 -4.49 4.63
N PHE A 70 16.80 -5.35 5.61
CA PHE A 70 17.51 -5.39 6.89
C PHE A 70 18.98 -5.84 6.77
N LEU A 71 19.35 -6.58 5.72
CA LEU A 71 20.75 -6.95 5.46
C LEU A 71 21.52 -5.80 4.79
N GLN A 72 20.84 -5.03 3.94
CA GLN A 72 21.46 -3.99 3.13
C GLN A 72 21.46 -2.62 3.81
N ASP A 73 20.53 -2.39 4.73
CA ASP A 73 20.35 -1.13 5.44
C ASP A 73 20.66 -1.31 6.94
N PRO A 74 21.87 -0.90 7.40
CA PRO A 74 22.25 -1.03 8.79
C PRO A 74 21.39 -0.20 9.74
N GLU A 75 20.73 0.87 9.27
CA GLU A 75 19.84 1.70 10.11
C GLU A 75 18.62 0.90 10.58
N LEU A 76 18.15 -0.07 9.78
CA LEU A 76 17.03 -0.94 10.16
C LEU A 76 17.36 -1.92 11.28
N THR A 77 18.65 -2.17 11.52
CA THR A 77 19.15 -3.09 12.57
C THR A 77 19.66 -2.36 13.81
N GLU A 78 19.64 -1.02 13.83
CA GLU A 78 20.19 -0.19 14.91
C GLU A 78 19.61 -0.57 16.29
N PHE A 79 18.30 -0.85 16.35
CA PHE A 79 17.62 -1.23 17.58
C PHE A 79 17.93 -2.67 18.03
N SER A 80 18.39 -3.56 17.13
CA SER A 80 18.73 -4.95 17.48
C SER A 80 20.07 -5.07 18.19
N VAL A 81 20.98 -4.11 17.98
CA VAL A 81 22.27 -4.04 18.68
C VAL A 81 22.08 -3.74 20.18
N LEU A 82 20.97 -3.08 20.53
CA LEU A 82 20.64 -2.69 21.90
C LEU A 82 19.86 -3.77 22.67
N ASP A 83 19.38 -4.81 22.00
CA ASP A 83 18.57 -5.88 22.61
C ASP A 83 19.42 -7.01 23.23
N GLY A 84 20.74 -6.79 23.34
CA GLY A 84 21.67 -7.67 24.05
C GLY A 84 21.79 -7.38 25.55
N GLU A 85 21.13 -6.33 26.05
CA GLU A 85 21.13 -5.99 27.47
C GLU A 85 19.86 -6.57 28.12
N ASP A 86 20.00 -7.82 28.59
CA ASP A 86 19.17 -8.55 29.56
C ASP A 86 17.99 -7.75 30.12
N TRP A 87 16.82 -7.84 29.49
CA TRP A 87 15.55 -7.39 30.06
C TRP A 87 15.13 -8.29 31.22
N ASP A 88 15.74 -8.03 32.38
CA ASP A 88 15.34 -8.37 33.74
C ASP A 88 15.14 -9.86 34.07
N LEU A 89 16.06 -10.50 34.81
CA LEU A 89 16.47 -10.28 36.22
C LEU A 89 15.67 -11.17 37.19
N GLU A 90 16.44 -12.06 37.82
CA GLU A 90 16.12 -12.93 38.94
C GLU A 90 15.11 -12.30 39.93
N ASN A 91 13.99 -12.97 40.11
CA ASN A 91 13.23 -12.92 41.36
C ASN A 91 12.59 -14.30 41.56
N ASP A 92 13.41 -15.21 42.12
CA ASP A 92 12.99 -16.50 42.66
C ASP A 92 12.54 -16.33 44.12
#